data_AF-M8B6N6-F1
#
_entry.id   AF-M8B6N6-F1
#
_cell.length_a   1.000
_cell.length_b   1.000
_cell.length_c   1.000
_cell.angle_alpha   90.00
_cell.angle_beta   90.00
_cell.angle_gamma   90.00
#
_symmetry.space_group_name_H-M   'P 1'
#
loop_
_entity.id
_entity.type
_entity.pdbx_description
1 polymer ?
#
loop_
_entity_poly.entity_id
_entity_poly.type
_entity_poly.pdbx_seq_one_letter_code
_entity_poly.pdbx_strand_id
1 'polypeptide(L)'
;MTNVHAALARLNMDKAVKIQGIAVGNEVFATAANVTAQLVPAMTNVHAALARLNMDKAVKVSSPVALSALANSYPPSAGVFREELAQSVMKPMLDFLARTGSDLMVNCYPFFAYADNAGVISLDYALFRPNAGELDSGSGLKYYSLLDAQLDAVFAAVGKLGSYNGVHVVVSETGWPSKGDAKEVGAGAANAAAYNGNLVRRVLSRNAGTPRRPDADVDVYLFALFNENQKPGPTSERNYGVFYPNQQKVYDVEFVLGGGSVGGKGNGGLGWQDNGGGSAVPAGGGEL
;
A
#
# COMPACT_ATOMS: atom_id res chain seq x y z
N MET A 1 19.17 2.69 -54.37
CA MET A 1 17.91 1.92 -54.46
C MET A 1 18.19 0.60 -53.77
N THR A 2 17.76 0.47 -52.50
CA THR A 2 16.71 -0.49 -52.04
C THR A 2 17.13 -1.95 -52.24
N ASN A 3 17.21 -2.84 -51.24
CA ASN A 3 16.31 -3.01 -50.09
C ASN A 3 17.01 -3.70 -48.91
N VAL A 4 16.62 -3.25 -47.72
CA VAL A 4 16.77 -3.92 -46.42
C VAL A 4 15.85 -5.14 -46.38
N HIS A 5 16.34 -6.28 -45.91
CA HIS A 5 15.51 -7.32 -45.31
C HIS A 5 16.16 -7.76 -43.99
N ALA A 6 15.87 -6.99 -42.93
CA ALA A 6 15.96 -7.49 -41.58
C ALA A 6 14.73 -8.38 -41.35
N ALA A 7 14.95 -9.68 -41.16
CA ALA A 7 13.94 -10.57 -40.65
C ALA A 7 13.72 -10.24 -39.16
N LEU A 8 12.81 -9.30 -38.88
CA LEU A 8 12.20 -9.19 -37.57
C LEU A 8 11.26 -10.39 -37.41
N ALA A 9 11.70 -11.39 -36.66
CA ALA A 9 10.80 -12.36 -36.06
C ALA A 9 9.84 -11.59 -35.14
N ARG A 10 8.67 -11.23 -35.66
CA ARG A 10 7.49 -10.93 -34.86
C ARG A 10 7.13 -12.20 -34.11
N LEU A 11 7.65 -12.35 -32.90
CA LEU A 11 7.05 -13.22 -31.90
C LEU A 11 5.65 -12.65 -31.65
N ASN A 12 4.63 -13.35 -32.15
CA ASN A 12 3.24 -13.13 -31.77
C ASN A 12 3.12 -13.35 -30.25
N MET A 13 3.23 -12.27 -29.48
CA MET A 13 2.92 -12.22 -28.06
C MET A 13 1.47 -11.77 -27.88
N ASP A 14 0.51 -12.61 -28.26
CA ASP A 14 -0.92 -12.33 -28.04
C ASP A 14 -1.37 -12.47 -26.56
N LYS A 15 -0.41 -12.60 -25.63
CA LYS A 15 -0.50 -12.21 -24.21
C LYS A 15 0.87 -11.72 -23.71
N ALA A 16 1.32 -10.55 -24.14
CA ALA A 16 2.54 -9.94 -23.62
C ALA A 16 2.45 -9.70 -22.10
N VAL A 17 3.55 -9.94 -21.37
CA VAL A 17 3.64 -9.61 -19.93
C VAL A 17 3.59 -8.09 -19.77
N LYS A 18 2.55 -7.59 -19.09
CA LYS A 18 2.41 -6.17 -18.79
C LYS A 18 3.18 -5.82 -17.52
N ILE A 19 4.43 -5.40 -17.69
CA ILE A 19 5.25 -4.89 -16.58
C ILE A 19 4.79 -3.45 -16.29
N GLN A 20 4.35 -3.17 -15.05
CA GLN A 20 3.95 -1.83 -14.61
C GLN A 20 5.04 -1.11 -13.83
N GLY A 21 5.86 -1.86 -13.10
CA GLY A 21 6.98 -1.30 -12.37
C GLY A 21 8.05 -2.31 -12.01
N ILE A 22 9.21 -1.79 -11.61
CA ILE A 22 10.35 -2.53 -11.10
C ILE A 22 10.67 -1.99 -9.70
N ALA A 23 10.54 -2.85 -8.70
CA ALA A 23 11.02 -2.62 -7.35
C ALA A 23 12.53 -2.95 -7.28
N VAL A 24 13.36 -1.94 -7.02
CA VAL A 24 14.81 -2.09 -6.84
C VAL A 24 15.09 -2.24 -5.35
N GLY A 25 15.16 -3.49 -4.88
CA GLY A 25 15.24 -3.80 -3.46
C GLY A 25 13.86 -3.91 -2.80
N ASN A 26 13.84 -4.35 -1.54
CA ASN A 26 12.64 -4.41 -0.70
C ASN A 26 13.05 -4.10 0.75
N GLU A 27 12.43 -3.07 1.34
CA GLU A 27 12.67 -2.65 2.73
C GLU A 27 14.17 -2.46 3.07
N VAL A 28 14.94 -1.90 2.14
CA VAL A 28 16.41 -1.84 2.19
C VAL A 28 16.92 -1.23 3.50
N PHE A 29 16.24 -0.22 4.04
CA PHE A 29 16.65 0.45 5.29
C PHE A 29 16.48 -0.42 6.54
N ALA A 30 15.70 -1.49 6.46
CA ALA A 30 15.49 -2.45 7.53
C ALA A 30 16.31 -3.73 7.32
N THR A 31 16.47 -4.18 6.08
CA THR A 31 17.04 -5.50 5.77
C THR A 31 18.50 -5.46 5.29
N ALA A 32 18.95 -4.33 4.76
CA ALA A 32 20.27 -4.21 4.14
C ALA A 32 20.85 -2.80 4.28
N ALA A 33 20.94 -2.30 5.52
CA ALA A 33 21.36 -0.93 5.81
C ALA A 33 22.72 -0.56 5.17
N ASN A 34 23.62 -1.53 5.00
CA ASN A 34 24.93 -1.36 4.37
C ASN A 34 24.88 -1.00 2.88
N VAL A 35 23.75 -1.19 2.19
CA VAL A 35 23.56 -0.82 0.78
C VAL A 35 22.61 0.38 0.56
N THR A 36 22.23 1.07 1.64
CA THR A 36 21.30 2.22 1.58
C THR A 36 21.78 3.31 0.60
N ALA A 37 23.07 3.62 0.62
CA ALA A 37 23.65 4.67 -0.24
C ALA A 37 23.65 4.31 -1.73
N GLN A 38 23.54 3.02 -2.07
CA GLN A 38 23.55 2.50 -3.43
C GLN A 38 22.15 2.42 -4.04
N LEU A 39 21.09 2.59 -3.24
CA LEU A 39 19.71 2.40 -3.66
C LEU A 39 19.30 3.35 -4.81
N VAL A 40 19.43 4.66 -4.60
CA VAL A 40 19.03 5.66 -5.62
C VAL A 40 19.93 5.59 -6.88
N PRO A 41 21.26 5.38 -6.78
CA PRO A 41 22.08 5.07 -7.95
C PRO A 41 21.61 3.83 -8.72
N ALA A 42 21.25 2.74 -8.02
CA ALA A 42 20.73 1.52 -8.66
C ALA A 42 19.41 1.78 -9.38
N MET A 43 18.45 2.47 -8.74
CA MET A 43 17.19 2.91 -9.35
C MET A 43 17.44 3.76 -10.61
N THR A 44 18.39 4.69 -10.54
CA THR A 44 18.77 5.55 -11.67
C THR A 44 19.31 4.74 -12.84
N ASN A 45 20.16 3.74 -12.57
CA ASN A 45 20.71 2.87 -13.61
C ASN A 45 19.64 2.01 -14.28
N VAL A 46 18.69 1.45 -13.50
CA VAL A 46 17.55 0.68 -14.02
C VAL A 46 16.67 1.57 -14.90
N HIS A 47 16.31 2.77 -14.44
CA HIS A 47 15.54 3.72 -15.24
C HIS A 47 16.26 4.13 -16.53
N ALA A 48 17.58 4.37 -16.47
CA ALA A 48 18.36 4.69 -17.67
C ALA A 48 18.39 3.53 -18.68
N ALA A 49 18.35 2.28 -18.24
CA ALA A 49 18.20 1.12 -19.12
C ALA A 49 16.81 1.09 -19.77
N LEU A 50 15.74 1.33 -19.00
CA LEU A 50 14.37 1.42 -19.53
C LEU A 50 14.22 2.55 -20.55
N ALA A 51 14.84 3.70 -20.30
CA ALA A 51 14.82 4.85 -21.22
C ALA A 51 15.48 4.54 -22.56
N ARG A 52 16.60 3.79 -22.56
CA ARG A 52 17.24 3.31 -23.82
C ARG A 52 16.35 2.38 -24.62
N LEU A 53 15.39 1.71 -23.97
CA LEU A 53 14.40 0.84 -24.59
C LEU A 53 13.06 1.55 -24.88
N ASN A 54 12.95 2.86 -24.57
CA ASN A 54 11.70 3.64 -24.63
C ASN A 54 10.56 3.06 -23.77
N MET A 55 10.91 2.43 -22.64
CA MET A 55 9.96 1.80 -21.72
C MET A 55 9.77 2.59 -20.42
N ASP A 56 10.57 3.62 -20.17
CA ASP A 56 10.58 4.45 -18.95
C ASP A 56 9.25 5.15 -18.66
N LYS A 57 8.46 5.46 -19.70
CA LYS A 57 7.12 6.03 -19.52
C LYS A 57 6.10 5.01 -19.01
N ALA A 58 6.24 3.75 -19.42
CA ALA A 58 5.29 2.67 -19.16
C ALA A 58 5.66 1.82 -17.92
N VAL A 59 6.95 1.69 -17.63
CA VAL A 59 7.47 0.90 -16.51
C VAL A 59 8.09 1.83 -15.47
N LYS A 60 7.45 1.93 -14.31
CA LYS A 60 7.90 2.77 -13.20
C LYS A 60 9.05 2.11 -12.44
N VAL A 61 9.93 2.91 -11.85
CA VAL A 61 11.02 2.40 -11.00
C VAL A 61 10.84 2.94 -9.60
N SER A 62 10.79 2.05 -8.61
CA SER A 62 10.64 2.41 -7.20
C SER A 62 11.41 1.44 -6.30
N SER A 63 11.27 1.60 -4.99
CA SER A 63 11.74 0.67 -3.97
C SER A 63 10.70 0.66 -2.84
N PRO A 64 10.07 -0.49 -2.53
CA PRO A 64 9.22 -0.63 -1.36
C PRO A 64 9.93 -0.22 -0.08
N VAL A 65 9.30 0.69 0.68
CA VAL A 65 9.79 1.19 1.96
C VAL A 65 8.89 0.70 3.09
N ALA A 66 9.50 0.06 4.08
CA ALA A 66 8.82 -0.27 5.33
C ALA A 66 8.49 0.99 6.14
N LEU A 67 7.36 1.00 6.86
CA LEU A 67 7.01 2.10 7.76
C LEU A 67 8.04 2.33 8.89
N SER A 68 8.90 1.36 9.19
CA SER A 68 10.01 1.53 10.14
C SER A 68 10.99 2.64 9.72
N ALA A 69 10.98 3.07 8.46
CA ALA A 69 11.72 4.24 7.98
C ALA A 69 11.25 5.57 8.59
N LEU A 70 10.09 5.61 9.24
CA LEU A 70 9.61 6.74 10.02
C LEU A 70 10.18 6.73 11.43
N ALA A 71 10.66 7.87 11.92
CA ALA A 71 11.03 8.07 13.32
C ALA A 71 9.80 8.34 14.19
N ASN A 72 8.81 9.03 13.64
CA ASN A 72 7.52 9.23 14.28
C ASN A 72 6.40 9.04 13.27
N SER A 73 5.30 8.43 13.70
CA SER A 73 4.07 8.25 12.92
C SER A 73 2.80 8.57 13.71
N TYR A 74 2.92 9.01 14.97
CA TYR A 74 1.77 9.39 15.81
C TYR A 74 1.96 10.77 16.48
N PRO A 75 0.94 11.65 16.43
CA PRO A 75 -0.22 11.55 15.54
C PRO A 75 0.21 11.58 14.06
N PRO A 76 -0.64 11.15 13.09
CA PRO A 76 -0.25 11.07 11.67
C PRO A 76 0.38 12.36 11.11
N SER A 77 -0.14 13.53 11.47
CA SER A 77 0.40 14.83 11.09
C SER A 77 1.85 15.09 11.53
N ALA A 78 2.30 14.39 12.58
CA ALA A 78 3.66 14.46 13.08
C ALA A 78 4.63 13.50 12.35
N GLY A 79 4.15 12.72 11.38
CA GLY A 79 4.92 11.82 10.53
C GLY A 79 6.25 12.42 10.06
N VAL A 80 7.36 11.71 10.26
CA VAL A 80 8.70 12.15 9.82
C VAL A 80 9.61 10.94 9.60
N PHE A 81 10.42 10.98 8.54
CA PHE A 81 11.47 9.97 8.31
C PHE A 81 12.55 10.05 9.39
N ARG A 82 13.22 8.93 9.66
CA ARG A 82 14.40 8.93 10.52
C ARG A 82 15.47 9.86 9.97
N GLU A 83 16.16 10.58 10.85
CA GLU A 83 17.08 11.67 10.48
C GLU A 83 18.17 11.19 9.53
N GLU A 84 18.74 10.01 9.81
CA GLU A 84 19.80 9.40 9.01
C GLU A 84 19.35 8.97 7.61
N LEU A 85 18.03 8.86 7.35
CA LEU A 85 17.45 8.51 6.05
C LEU A 85 16.92 9.73 5.30
N ALA A 86 16.39 10.72 6.03
CA ALA A 86 15.60 11.83 5.52
C ALA A 86 16.29 12.56 4.36
N GLN A 87 17.50 13.08 4.59
CA GLN A 87 18.26 13.82 3.57
C GLN A 87 19.18 12.93 2.74
N SER A 88 19.66 11.83 3.30
CA SER A 88 20.68 10.98 2.67
C SER A 88 20.12 10.11 1.54
N VAL A 89 18.87 9.64 1.67
CA VAL A 89 18.28 8.68 0.71
C VAL A 89 16.82 8.97 0.38
N MET A 90 15.98 9.34 1.35
CA MET A 90 14.55 9.57 1.10
C MET A 90 14.31 10.77 0.21
N LYS A 91 14.93 11.92 0.51
CA LYS A 91 14.81 13.10 -0.35
C LYS A 91 15.35 12.84 -1.77
N PRO A 92 16.58 12.31 -1.97
CA PRO A 92 17.06 11.95 -3.31
C PRO A 92 16.16 10.97 -4.07
N MET A 93 15.58 9.99 -3.36
CA MET A 93 14.63 9.04 -3.95
C MET A 93 13.34 9.75 -4.38
N LEU A 94 12.76 10.61 -3.55
CA LEU A 94 11.56 11.40 -3.91
C LEU A 94 11.83 12.34 -5.10
N ASP A 95 13.00 12.97 -5.15
CA ASP A 95 13.43 13.78 -6.30
C ASP A 95 13.52 12.94 -7.59
N PHE A 96 14.03 11.70 -7.48
CA PHE A 96 14.05 10.75 -8.59
C PHE A 96 12.65 10.32 -9.04
N LEU A 97 11.76 9.97 -8.09
CA LEU A 97 10.39 9.54 -8.39
C LEU A 97 9.61 10.66 -9.09
N ALA A 98 9.69 11.88 -8.56
CA ALA A 98 9.04 13.05 -9.15
C ALA A 98 9.54 13.34 -10.58
N ARG A 99 10.85 13.27 -10.82
CA ARG A 99 11.44 13.52 -12.15
C ARG A 99 11.07 12.46 -13.18
N THR A 100 10.90 11.21 -12.75
CA THR A 100 10.61 10.07 -13.65
C THR A 100 9.12 9.78 -13.76
N GLY A 101 8.28 10.46 -12.97
CA GLY A 101 6.86 10.15 -12.86
C GLY A 101 6.63 8.72 -12.37
N SER A 102 7.46 8.25 -11.43
CA SER A 102 7.33 6.96 -10.75
C SER A 102 6.69 7.13 -9.37
N ASP A 103 6.23 6.01 -8.81
CA ASP A 103 5.42 6.00 -7.58
C ASP A 103 6.28 5.70 -6.36
N LEU A 104 5.87 6.18 -5.19
CA LEU A 104 6.44 5.78 -3.90
C LEU A 104 5.74 4.49 -3.43
N MET A 105 6.50 3.40 -3.37
CA MET A 105 6.02 2.12 -2.84
C MET A 105 6.22 2.05 -1.32
N VAL A 106 5.16 1.72 -0.59
CA VAL A 106 5.19 1.56 0.87
C VAL A 106 4.58 0.24 1.30
N ASN A 107 5.27 -0.44 2.21
CA ASN A 107 4.74 -1.63 2.89
C ASN A 107 4.08 -1.18 4.20
N CYS A 108 2.75 -1.30 4.28
CA CYS A 108 1.95 -0.79 5.39
C CYS A 108 1.17 -1.92 6.05
N TYR A 109 1.51 -2.25 7.29
CA TYR A 109 0.88 -3.34 8.04
C TYR A 109 0.27 -2.82 9.34
N PRO A 110 -1.05 -2.53 9.35
CA PRO A 110 -1.81 -2.25 10.57
C PRO A 110 -1.70 -3.37 11.61
N PHE A 111 -1.54 -4.63 11.17
CA PHE A 111 -1.37 -5.78 12.06
C PHE A 111 -0.25 -5.60 13.08
N PHE A 112 0.97 -5.21 12.65
CA PHE A 112 2.10 -5.09 13.56
C PHE A 112 1.88 -3.99 14.60
N ALA A 113 1.39 -2.83 14.16
CA ALA A 113 1.06 -1.73 15.06
C ALA A 113 0.01 -2.14 16.10
N TYR A 114 -1.04 -2.86 15.68
CA TYR A 114 -2.06 -3.41 16.58
C TYR A 114 -1.46 -4.45 17.54
N ALA A 115 -0.73 -5.45 17.04
CA ALA A 115 -0.18 -6.52 17.84
C ALA A 115 0.74 -6.00 18.96
N ASP A 116 1.57 -5.00 18.66
CA ASP A 116 2.47 -4.37 19.61
C ASP A 116 1.75 -3.46 20.62
N ASN A 117 0.54 -3.00 20.31
CA ASN A 117 -0.19 -1.98 21.10
C ASN A 117 -1.67 -2.35 21.32
N ALA A 118 -2.01 -3.63 21.44
CA ALA A 118 -3.39 -4.11 21.48
C ALA A 118 -4.23 -3.59 22.66
N GLY A 119 -3.58 -3.02 23.69
CA GLY A 119 -4.26 -2.33 24.81
C GLY A 119 -4.59 -0.87 24.55
N VAL A 120 -4.10 -0.29 23.45
CA VAL A 120 -4.28 1.13 23.09
C VAL A 120 -4.97 1.25 21.73
N ILE A 121 -4.53 0.48 20.74
CA ILE A 121 -5.11 0.47 19.40
C ILE A 121 -6.28 -0.50 19.39
N SER A 122 -7.49 0.02 19.11
CA SER A 122 -8.67 -0.83 18.94
C SER A 122 -8.52 -1.76 17.74
N LEU A 123 -8.94 -3.02 17.90
CA LEU A 123 -8.96 -3.99 16.81
C LEU A 123 -9.90 -3.54 15.69
N ASP A 124 -11.04 -2.91 16.03
CA ASP A 124 -12.00 -2.45 15.02
C ASP A 124 -11.41 -1.32 14.15
N TYR A 125 -10.60 -0.46 14.75
CA TYR A 125 -9.84 0.58 14.03
C TYR A 125 -8.79 -0.01 13.08
N ALA A 126 -8.14 -1.11 13.47
CA ALA A 126 -7.16 -1.81 12.64
C ALA A 126 -7.80 -2.65 11.52
N LEU A 127 -9.05 -3.11 11.71
CA LEU A 127 -9.76 -4.00 10.78
C LEU A 127 -10.79 -3.30 9.88
N PHE A 128 -10.81 -1.97 9.82
CA PHE A 128 -11.80 -1.18 9.07
C PHE A 128 -13.26 -1.44 9.51
N ARG A 129 -13.48 -1.80 10.77
CA ARG A 129 -14.83 -1.99 11.33
C ARG A 129 -15.34 -0.67 11.94
N PRO A 130 -16.66 -0.51 12.13
CA PRO A 130 -17.21 0.66 12.81
C PRO A 130 -16.52 0.91 14.15
N ASN A 131 -16.02 2.12 14.36
CA ASN A 131 -15.29 2.50 15.57
C ASN A 131 -15.46 4.01 15.84
N ALA A 132 -14.99 4.47 16.99
CA ALA A 132 -15.15 5.86 17.41
C ALA A 132 -14.28 6.85 16.61
N GLY A 133 -13.28 6.36 15.86
CA GLY A 133 -12.25 7.11 15.16
C GLY A 133 -11.26 7.81 16.08
N GLU A 134 -10.01 7.92 15.64
CA GLU A 134 -8.91 8.56 16.37
C GLU A 134 -8.69 9.99 15.86
N LEU A 135 -8.70 10.97 16.76
CA LEU A 135 -8.45 12.37 16.42
C LEU A 135 -6.95 12.66 16.40
N ASP A 136 -6.44 13.13 15.28
CA ASP A 136 -5.09 13.68 15.17
C ASP A 136 -5.07 15.08 15.78
N SER A 137 -4.40 15.22 16.92
CA SER A 137 -4.34 16.48 17.67
C SER A 137 -3.56 17.60 16.94
N GLY A 138 -2.72 17.26 15.97
CA GLY A 138 -1.94 18.23 15.20
C GLY A 138 -2.68 18.78 13.98
N SER A 139 -3.41 17.92 13.26
CA SER A 139 -4.15 18.34 12.04
C SER A 139 -5.65 18.56 12.25
N GLY A 140 -6.23 18.04 13.34
CA GLY A 140 -7.68 18.01 13.56
C GLY A 140 -8.42 16.98 12.69
N LEU A 141 -7.70 16.21 11.86
CA LEU A 141 -8.30 15.13 11.06
C LEU A 141 -8.66 13.94 11.95
N LYS A 142 -9.74 13.26 11.61
CA LYS A 142 -10.20 12.08 12.32
C LYS A 142 -10.05 10.84 11.44
N TYR A 143 -9.39 9.82 11.97
CA TYR A 143 -9.05 8.60 11.27
C TYR A 143 -9.94 7.46 11.76
N TYR A 144 -10.60 6.77 10.83
CA TYR A 144 -11.43 5.60 11.14
C TYR A 144 -10.78 4.27 10.74
N SER A 145 -9.58 4.34 10.17
CA SER A 145 -8.76 3.21 9.73
C SER A 145 -7.31 3.47 10.11
N LEU A 146 -6.67 2.47 10.73
CA LEU A 146 -5.25 2.54 11.05
C LEU A 146 -4.38 2.60 9.79
N LEU A 147 -4.81 1.98 8.68
CA LEU A 147 -4.08 2.09 7.40
C LEU A 147 -4.05 3.55 6.92
N ASP A 148 -5.15 4.28 7.07
CA ASP A 148 -5.24 5.68 6.62
C ASP A 148 -4.33 6.57 7.44
N ALA A 149 -4.29 6.34 8.76
CA ALA A 149 -3.38 7.03 9.67
C ALA A 149 -1.91 6.73 9.34
N GLN A 150 -1.57 5.48 9.00
CA GLN A 150 -0.23 5.11 8.57
C GLN A 150 0.16 5.79 7.25
N LEU A 151 -0.74 5.82 6.27
CA LEU A 151 -0.53 6.49 4.99
C LEU A 151 -0.39 8.01 5.15
N ASP A 152 -1.22 8.64 5.98
CA ASP A 152 -1.12 10.08 6.24
C ASP A 152 0.13 10.46 7.04
N ALA A 153 0.66 9.55 7.86
CA ALA A 153 1.99 9.70 8.45
C ALA A 153 3.10 9.69 7.38
N VAL A 154 3.00 8.83 6.36
CA VAL A 154 3.91 8.86 5.20
C VAL A 154 3.77 10.16 4.43
N PHE A 155 2.55 10.61 4.12
CA PHE A 155 2.33 11.87 3.41
C PHE A 155 2.85 13.08 4.20
N ALA A 156 2.69 13.09 5.52
CA ALA A 156 3.27 14.12 6.38
C ALA A 156 4.81 14.10 6.33
N ALA A 157 5.43 12.92 6.40
CA ALA A 157 6.88 12.75 6.32
C ALA A 157 7.45 13.20 4.97
N VAL A 158 6.79 12.83 3.87
CA VAL A 158 7.13 13.28 2.51
C VAL A 158 7.04 14.80 2.40
N GLY A 159 5.97 15.40 2.92
CA GLY A 159 5.79 16.86 2.91
C GLY A 159 6.86 17.64 3.66
N LYS A 160 7.52 17.04 4.66
CA LYS A 160 8.65 17.64 5.38
C LYS A 160 9.97 17.64 4.59
N LEU A 161 10.07 16.83 3.54
CA LEU A 161 11.25 16.80 2.65
C LEU A 161 11.10 17.69 1.41
N GLY A 162 9.89 18.16 1.12
CA GLY A 162 9.59 19.04 0.00
C GLY A 162 8.19 18.84 -0.59
N SER A 163 7.96 19.45 -1.75
CA SER A 163 6.68 19.41 -2.45
C SER A 163 6.64 18.25 -3.45
N TYR A 164 6.09 17.12 -3.03
CA TYR A 164 5.98 15.90 -3.86
C TYR A 164 4.52 15.52 -4.14
N ASN A 165 3.63 16.51 -4.29
CA ASN A 165 2.19 16.26 -4.48
C ASN A 165 1.85 15.45 -5.74
N GLY A 166 2.73 15.46 -6.75
CA GLY A 166 2.61 14.65 -7.97
C GLY A 166 3.20 13.24 -7.87
N VAL A 167 3.84 12.87 -6.75
CA VAL A 167 4.32 11.50 -6.53
C VAL A 167 3.15 10.68 -5.97
N HIS A 168 2.70 9.71 -6.76
CA HIS A 168 1.67 8.76 -6.37
C HIS A 168 2.21 7.79 -5.31
N VAL A 169 1.34 7.29 -4.43
CA VAL A 169 1.69 6.31 -3.41
C VAL A 169 0.99 4.99 -3.71
N VAL A 170 1.78 3.93 -3.74
CA VAL A 170 1.31 2.55 -3.87
C VAL A 170 1.56 1.83 -2.56
N VAL A 171 0.53 1.19 -2.00
CA VAL A 171 0.71 0.22 -0.91
C VAL A 171 1.19 -1.07 -1.55
N SER A 172 2.51 -1.26 -1.58
CA SER A 172 3.16 -2.40 -2.25
C SER A 172 2.99 -3.70 -1.49
N GLU A 173 2.80 -3.65 -0.17
CA GLU A 173 2.43 -4.81 0.64
C GLU A 173 1.56 -4.39 1.82
N THR A 174 0.47 -5.13 2.03
CA THR A 174 -0.33 -5.06 3.25
C THR A 174 -1.13 -6.34 3.43
N GLY A 175 -1.39 -6.74 4.68
CA GLY A 175 -2.15 -7.95 4.96
C GLY A 175 -2.31 -8.21 6.45
N TRP A 176 -2.98 -9.32 6.77
CA TRP A 176 -3.22 -9.74 8.14
C TRP A 176 -3.10 -11.26 8.25
N PRO A 177 -2.31 -11.79 9.20
CA PRO A 177 -2.05 -13.22 9.28
C PRO A 177 -3.25 -14.00 9.80
N SER A 178 -3.54 -15.15 9.19
CA SER A 178 -4.62 -16.06 9.59
C SER A 178 -4.28 -16.92 10.82
N LYS A 179 -3.00 -16.93 11.21
CA LYS A 179 -2.48 -17.67 12.36
C LYS A 179 -1.18 -17.02 12.82
N GLY A 180 -0.96 -16.91 14.12
CA GLY A 180 0.28 -16.40 14.70
C GLY A 180 0.67 -17.15 15.96
N ASP A 181 1.80 -16.76 16.54
CA ASP A 181 2.25 -17.21 17.86
C ASP A 181 1.37 -16.64 18.96
N ALA A 182 1.50 -17.17 20.19
CA ALA A 182 0.65 -16.75 21.32
C ALA A 182 0.73 -15.25 21.66
N LYS A 183 1.84 -14.59 21.30
CA LYS A 183 2.06 -13.15 21.52
C LYS A 183 1.59 -12.28 20.35
N GLU A 184 1.24 -12.87 19.22
CA GLU A 184 0.80 -12.18 18.01
C GLU A 184 -0.71 -11.89 18.08
N VAL A 185 -1.08 -11.03 19.03
CA VAL A 185 -2.48 -10.71 19.34
C VAL A 185 -3.18 -10.22 18.07
N GLY A 186 -4.38 -10.74 17.83
CA GLY A 186 -5.19 -10.40 16.65
C GLY A 186 -4.95 -11.29 15.44
N ALA A 187 -3.87 -12.07 15.37
CA ALA A 187 -3.68 -13.06 14.31
C ALA A 187 -4.80 -14.11 14.35
N GLY A 188 -5.40 -14.41 13.20
CA GLY A 188 -6.53 -15.32 13.13
C GLY A 188 -7.32 -15.19 11.85
N ALA A 189 -7.83 -16.30 11.32
CA ALA A 189 -8.52 -16.35 10.02
C ALA A 189 -9.72 -15.38 9.93
N ALA A 190 -10.49 -15.20 11.01
CA ALA A 190 -11.62 -14.27 11.03
C ALA A 190 -11.18 -12.80 10.92
N ASN A 191 -10.06 -12.43 11.55
CA ASN A 191 -9.52 -11.07 11.46
C ASN A 191 -8.81 -10.85 10.12
N ALA A 192 -8.13 -11.87 9.59
CA ALA A 192 -7.56 -11.83 8.26
C ALA A 192 -8.63 -11.62 7.17
N ALA A 193 -9.74 -12.35 7.25
CA ALA A 193 -10.89 -12.18 6.37
C ALA A 193 -11.51 -10.78 6.49
N ALA A 194 -11.61 -10.24 7.71
CA ALA A 194 -12.13 -8.91 7.94
C ALA A 194 -11.22 -7.83 7.34
N TYR A 195 -9.92 -7.86 7.64
CA TYR A 195 -8.95 -6.89 7.14
C TYR A 195 -8.90 -6.88 5.61
N ASN A 196 -8.57 -8.03 5.00
CA ASN A 196 -8.41 -8.14 3.55
C ASN A 196 -9.75 -7.91 2.83
N GLY A 197 -10.85 -8.45 3.35
CA GLY A 197 -12.18 -8.28 2.76
C GLY A 197 -12.67 -6.83 2.80
N ASN A 198 -12.48 -6.12 3.92
CA ASN A 198 -12.85 -4.71 4.02
C ASN A 198 -11.98 -3.83 3.13
N LEU A 199 -10.67 -4.07 3.10
CA LEU A 199 -9.74 -3.35 2.25
C LEU A 199 -10.08 -3.50 0.76
N VAL A 200 -10.34 -4.74 0.30
CA VAL A 200 -10.75 -4.98 -1.08
C VAL A 200 -12.06 -4.28 -1.41
N ARG A 201 -13.08 -4.36 -0.54
CA ARG A 201 -14.35 -3.63 -0.73
C ARG A 201 -14.12 -2.14 -0.87
N ARG A 202 -13.30 -1.56 0.01
CA ARG A 202 -12.97 -0.13 0.03
C ARG A 202 -12.30 0.33 -1.27
N VAL A 203 -11.28 -0.40 -1.72
CA VAL A 203 -10.54 -0.08 -2.96
C VAL A 203 -11.47 -0.21 -4.17
N LEU A 204 -12.23 -1.31 -4.27
CA LEU A 204 -13.12 -1.55 -5.39
C LEU A 204 -14.29 -0.54 -5.43
N SER A 205 -14.77 -0.05 -4.29
CA SER A 205 -15.77 1.02 -4.23
C SER A 205 -15.21 2.42 -4.54
N ARG A 206 -13.97 2.52 -5.03
CA ARG A 206 -13.27 3.78 -5.33
C ARG A 206 -13.15 4.73 -4.14
N ASN A 207 -13.00 4.17 -2.94
CA ASN A 207 -12.83 4.92 -1.69
C ASN A 207 -11.46 4.68 -1.06
N ALA A 208 -10.40 4.69 -1.87
CA ALA A 208 -9.04 4.35 -1.44
C ALA A 208 -8.26 5.53 -0.84
N GLY A 209 -8.78 6.77 -0.95
CA GLY A 209 -8.16 7.96 -0.38
C GLY A 209 -8.13 7.97 1.15
N THR A 210 -7.43 8.94 1.72
CA THR A 210 -7.23 9.10 3.17
C THR A 210 -7.80 10.45 3.65
N PRO A 211 -7.99 10.69 4.97
CA PRO A 211 -8.45 11.99 5.46
C PRO A 211 -7.62 13.20 4.97
N ARG A 212 -6.29 13.08 4.88
CA ARG A 212 -5.42 14.16 4.36
C ARG A 212 -5.42 14.24 2.83
N ARG A 213 -5.70 13.13 2.15
CA ARG A 213 -5.67 13.01 0.68
C ARG A 213 -6.93 12.27 0.21
N PRO A 214 -8.13 12.88 0.34
CA PRO A 214 -9.39 12.19 0.07
C PRO A 214 -9.53 11.76 -1.39
N ASP A 215 -8.95 12.55 -2.31
CA ASP A 215 -8.97 12.29 -3.74
C ASP A 215 -7.78 11.44 -4.23
N ALA A 216 -6.91 10.95 -3.33
CA ALA A 216 -5.83 10.06 -3.73
C ALA A 216 -6.40 8.71 -4.19
N ASP A 217 -6.10 8.34 -5.42
CA ASP A 217 -6.26 6.96 -5.88
C ASP A 217 -5.08 6.16 -5.35
N VAL A 218 -5.29 5.20 -4.46
CA VAL A 218 -4.21 4.41 -3.84
C VAL A 218 -4.31 2.98 -4.35
N ASP A 219 -3.29 2.55 -5.09
CA ASP A 219 -3.15 1.15 -5.50
C ASP A 219 -2.67 0.32 -4.32
N VAL A 220 -3.26 -0.87 -4.15
CA VAL A 220 -2.98 -1.74 -3.00
C VAL A 220 -2.72 -3.17 -3.47
N TYR A 221 -1.58 -3.71 -3.04
CA TYR A 221 -1.19 -5.10 -3.25
C TYR A 221 -1.33 -5.87 -1.94
N LEU A 222 -2.21 -6.87 -1.93
CA LEU A 222 -2.37 -7.74 -0.77
C LEU A 222 -1.21 -8.71 -0.65
N PHE A 223 -0.61 -8.73 0.54
CA PHE A 223 0.36 -9.72 0.97
C PHE A 223 -0.38 -10.83 1.76
N ALA A 224 -0.45 -12.07 1.29
CA ALA A 224 0.04 -12.58 0.01
C ALA A 224 -0.95 -13.59 -0.59
N LEU A 225 -0.64 -14.10 -1.79
CA LEU A 225 -1.53 -15.06 -2.45
C LEU A 225 -1.57 -16.41 -1.71
N PHE A 226 -0.41 -16.92 -1.28
CA PHE A 226 -0.29 -18.23 -0.64
C PHE A 226 0.37 -18.14 0.73
N ASN A 227 0.07 -19.11 1.60
CA ASN A 227 0.88 -19.37 2.79
C ASN A 227 2.27 -19.88 2.39
N GLU A 228 3.32 -19.23 2.90
CA GLU A 228 4.71 -19.51 2.53
C GLU A 228 5.44 -20.25 3.67
N ASN A 229 5.42 -21.59 3.64
CA ASN A 229 5.90 -22.43 4.74
C ASN A 229 7.41 -22.35 5.03
N GLN A 230 8.21 -21.80 4.11
CA GLN A 230 9.65 -21.62 4.28
C GLN A 230 10.05 -20.26 4.86
N LYS A 231 9.08 -19.35 5.10
CA LYS A 231 9.40 -18.05 5.68
C LYS A 231 9.94 -18.19 7.11
N PRO A 232 11.09 -17.56 7.42
CA PRO A 232 11.65 -17.56 8.78
C PRO A 232 10.82 -16.67 9.71
N GLY A 233 11.14 -16.69 11.00
CA GLY A 233 10.51 -15.81 11.99
C GLY A 233 9.23 -16.37 12.62
N PRO A 234 8.35 -15.50 13.16
CA PRO A 234 7.13 -15.88 13.87
C PRO A 234 6.17 -16.72 13.03
N THR A 235 5.19 -17.37 13.67
CA THR A 235 4.18 -18.15 12.95
C THR A 235 3.37 -17.32 11.96
N SER A 236 3.12 -16.04 12.24
CA SER A 236 2.44 -15.13 11.30
C SER A 236 3.06 -15.12 9.90
N GLU A 237 4.40 -15.08 9.79
CA GLU A 237 5.13 -14.96 8.53
C GLU A 237 4.79 -16.09 7.53
N ARG A 238 4.35 -17.25 8.02
CA ARG A 238 3.97 -18.41 7.21
C ARG A 238 2.47 -18.46 6.89
N ASN A 239 1.69 -17.48 7.36
CA ASN A 239 0.22 -17.52 7.40
C ASN A 239 -0.46 -16.23 6.91
N TYR A 240 0.16 -15.47 6.00
CA TYR A 240 -0.47 -14.29 5.37
C TYR A 240 -1.30 -14.60 4.12
N GLY A 241 -1.24 -15.83 3.62
CA GLY A 241 -1.91 -16.25 2.40
C GLY A 241 -3.43 -16.15 2.46
N VAL A 242 -4.04 -15.68 1.38
CA VAL A 242 -5.49 -15.86 1.16
C VAL A 242 -5.83 -17.30 0.73
N PHE A 243 -4.85 -18.02 0.17
CA PHE A 243 -4.94 -19.45 -0.16
C PHE A 243 -3.87 -20.29 0.53
N TYR A 244 -4.18 -21.55 0.79
CA TYR A 244 -3.19 -22.58 1.04
C TYR A 244 -2.46 -22.96 -0.27
N PRO A 245 -1.25 -23.56 -0.21
CA PRO A 245 -0.53 -24.00 -1.41
C PRO A 245 -1.29 -25.02 -2.28
N ASN A 246 -2.26 -25.74 -1.70
CA ASN A 246 -3.16 -26.64 -2.42
C ASN A 246 -4.33 -25.90 -3.12
N GLN A 247 -4.28 -24.56 -3.18
CA GLN A 247 -5.27 -23.66 -3.79
C GLN A 247 -6.62 -23.61 -3.06
N GLN A 248 -6.78 -24.28 -1.93
CA GLN A 248 -7.94 -24.09 -1.07
C GLN A 248 -7.84 -22.73 -0.38
N LYS A 249 -8.99 -22.06 -0.20
CA LYS A 249 -9.06 -20.80 0.53
C LYS A 249 -8.69 -21.00 1.99
N VAL A 250 -7.92 -20.08 2.56
CA VAL A 250 -7.75 -19.99 4.02
C VAL A 250 -8.98 -19.35 4.65
N TYR A 251 -9.55 -18.36 3.96
CA TYR A 251 -10.79 -17.65 4.28
C TYR A 251 -11.37 -17.02 3.00
N ASP A 252 -12.63 -16.59 3.03
CA ASP A 252 -13.27 -15.96 1.88
C ASP A 252 -12.95 -14.46 1.77
N VAL A 253 -12.53 -14.04 0.58
CA VAL A 253 -12.38 -12.63 0.16
C VAL A 253 -12.96 -12.49 -1.24
N GLU A 254 -13.80 -11.48 -1.46
CA GLU A 254 -14.41 -11.20 -2.76
C GLU A 254 -13.60 -10.13 -3.49
N PHE A 255 -12.90 -10.53 -4.56
CA PHE A 255 -12.00 -9.68 -5.36
C PHE A 255 -12.68 -8.98 -6.54
N VAL A 256 -14.00 -9.10 -6.67
CA VAL A 256 -14.79 -8.53 -7.76
C VAL A 256 -16.05 -7.88 -7.19
N LEU A 257 -16.48 -6.73 -7.73
CA LEU A 257 -17.77 -6.17 -7.35
C LEU A 257 -18.91 -6.96 -7.98
N GLY A 258 -19.78 -7.55 -7.15
CA GLY A 258 -21.01 -8.20 -7.61
C GLY A 258 -20.83 -9.58 -8.24
N GLY A 259 -19.77 -10.31 -7.87
CA GLY A 259 -19.48 -11.65 -8.40
C GLY A 259 -20.10 -12.81 -7.61
N GLY A 260 -21.02 -12.53 -6.69
CA GLY A 260 -21.82 -13.55 -6.01
C GLY A 260 -22.81 -14.20 -6.97
N SER A 261 -22.50 -15.40 -7.44
CA SER A 261 -23.47 -16.25 -8.13
C SER A 261 -24.69 -16.53 -7.24
N VAL A 262 -25.85 -16.27 -7.83
CA VAL A 262 -27.22 -16.56 -7.41
C VAL A 262 -27.35 -17.83 -6.54
N GLY A 263 -27.66 -17.65 -5.26
CA GLY A 263 -27.88 -18.78 -4.36
C GLY A 263 -28.28 -18.42 -2.93
N GLY A 264 -29.04 -17.34 -2.69
CA GLY A 264 -29.56 -17.03 -1.38
C GLY A 264 -30.23 -15.66 -1.33
N LYS A 265 -31.54 -15.62 -1.05
CA LYS A 265 -32.26 -14.37 -0.81
C LYS A 265 -31.67 -13.67 0.42
N GLY A 266 -30.82 -12.68 0.18
CA GLY A 266 -30.32 -11.74 1.18
C GLY A 266 -30.14 -10.38 0.52
N ASN A 267 -31.02 -9.44 0.86
CA ASN A 267 -30.98 -8.08 0.38
C ASN A 267 -29.76 -7.38 1.04
N GLY A 268 -28.67 -7.18 0.29
CA GLY A 268 -27.45 -6.57 0.83
C GLY A 268 -26.39 -6.39 -0.24
N GLY A 269 -26.50 -5.32 -1.03
CA GLY A 269 -25.37 -4.87 -1.85
C GLY A 269 -24.15 -4.61 -0.95
N LEU A 270 -22.95 -4.91 -1.45
CA LEU A 270 -21.67 -4.64 -0.80
C LEU A 270 -21.37 -3.12 -0.78
N GLY A 271 -22.30 -2.32 -0.28
CA GLY A 271 -22.06 -0.91 -0.02
C GLY A 271 -20.98 -0.81 1.05
N TRP A 272 -19.88 -0.14 0.72
CA TRP A 272 -19.01 0.39 1.74
C TRP A 272 -19.84 1.33 2.61
N GLN A 273 -19.96 1.04 3.90
CA GLN A 273 -20.56 1.96 4.85
C GLN A 273 -19.45 2.87 5.33
N ASP A 274 -19.50 4.15 4.93
CA ASP A 274 -18.63 5.15 5.51
C ASP A 274 -18.86 5.19 7.01
N ASN A 275 -17.78 5.03 7.79
CA ASN A 275 -17.82 5.09 9.25
C ASN A 275 -18.03 6.53 9.79
N GLY A 276 -18.72 7.40 9.04
CA GLY A 276 -19.16 8.74 9.49
C GLY A 276 -18.40 9.92 8.87
N GLY A 277 -17.71 9.76 7.75
CA GLY A 277 -16.86 10.80 7.13
C GLY A 277 -17.50 11.60 5.99
N GLY A 278 -18.80 11.93 6.07
CA GLY A 278 -19.43 12.83 5.10
C GLY A 278 -19.24 14.29 5.49
N SER A 279 -18.13 14.92 5.11
CA SER A 279 -18.06 16.38 5.12
C SER A 279 -18.88 16.93 3.95
N ALA A 280 -20.13 17.32 4.23
CA ALA A 280 -20.91 18.12 3.30
C ALA A 280 -20.17 19.43 3.04
N VAL A 281 -19.60 19.57 1.83
CA VAL A 281 -19.18 20.86 1.30
C VAL A 281 -20.47 21.66 1.07
N PRO A 282 -20.67 22.83 1.70
CA PRO A 282 -21.80 23.67 1.34
C PRO A 282 -21.58 24.14 -0.09
N ALA A 283 -22.53 23.82 -0.97
CA ALA A 283 -22.61 24.39 -2.30
C ALA A 283 -22.60 25.91 -2.19
N GLY A 284 -21.75 26.55 -2.98
CA GLY A 284 -21.72 28.00 -3.13
C GLY A 284 -23.10 28.53 -3.53
N GLY A 285 -23.57 29.52 -2.78
CA GLY A 285 -24.61 30.45 -3.22
C GLY A 285 -23.93 31.74 -3.65
N GLY A 286 -24.04 32.07 -4.93
CA GLY A 286 -23.64 33.36 -5.48
C GLY A 286 -24.73 34.44 -5.34
N GLU A 287 -24.32 35.66 -5.72
CA GLU A 287 -25.06 36.92 -5.91
C GLU A 287 -25.37 37.69 -4.60
N LEU A 288 -24.93 38.93 -4.39
CA LEU A 288 -24.53 40.07 -5.25
C LEU A 288 -23.17 40.66 -4.85
#